data_AF-A0A8J5LSR2-F1
#
_entry.id   AF-A0A8J5LSR2-F1
#
_cell.length_a   1.000
_cell.length_b   1.000
_cell.length_c   1.000
_cell.angle_alpha   90.00
_cell.angle_beta   90.00
_cell.angle_gamma   90.00
#
_symmetry.space_group_name_H-M   'P 1'
#
loop_
_entity.id
_entity.type
_entity.pdbx_description
1 polymer ?
#
loop_
_entity_poly.entity_id
_entity_poly.type
_entity_poly.pdbx_seq_one_letter_code
_entity_poly.pdbx_strand_id
1 'polypeptide(L)'
;MGKLKNRIKPRDITINIGKDAPIPECSIPGERWKEVKHDNNVTWLAFWNDPINPKEFKYVFLAASSSLKGQSDKEKYEKARLLKLNSSKSKHLWFSDSPHSLVICEGRFSTNWLQHSLYAFACD
;
A
#
# COMPACT_ATOMS: atom_id res chain seq x y z
N MET A 1 6.58 -6.96 -24.12
CA MET A 1 8.01 -6.81 -23.72
C MET A 1 8.78 -6.20 -24.88
N GLY A 2 9.76 -5.33 -24.63
CA GLY A 2 10.61 -4.73 -25.70
C GLY A 2 10.18 -3.35 -26.23
N LYS A 3 9.20 -2.68 -25.60
CA LYS A 3 8.80 -1.31 -25.99
C LYS A 3 9.75 -0.31 -25.33
N LEU A 4 10.28 0.63 -26.12
CA LEU A 4 11.08 1.73 -25.60
C LEU A 4 10.24 2.62 -24.68
N LYS A 5 10.77 2.95 -23.50
CA LYS A 5 10.13 3.89 -22.58
C LYS A 5 10.50 5.31 -22.99
N ASN A 6 9.51 6.09 -23.41
CA ASN A 6 9.70 7.49 -23.75
C ASN A 6 10.11 8.30 -22.50
N ARG A 7 10.92 9.35 -22.72
CA ARG A 7 11.31 10.27 -21.64
C ARG A 7 10.08 11.03 -21.15
N ILE A 8 9.90 11.05 -19.83
CA ILE A 8 8.84 11.82 -19.17
C ILE A 8 9.20 13.31 -19.21
N LYS A 9 8.25 14.16 -19.60
CA LYS A 9 8.40 15.61 -19.60
C LYS A 9 7.67 16.25 -18.41
N PRO A 10 8.04 17.47 -17.97
CA PRO A 10 7.31 18.22 -16.96
C PRO A 10 5.79 18.31 -17.21
N ARG A 11 5.39 18.41 -18.48
CA ARG A 11 3.97 18.47 -18.91
C ARG A 11 3.16 17.20 -18.65
N ASP A 12 3.82 16.08 -18.34
CA ASP A 12 3.18 14.80 -18.04
C ASP A 12 3.05 14.56 -16.52
N ILE A 13 3.70 15.39 -15.70
CA ILE A 13 3.85 15.22 -14.27
C ILE A 13 2.83 16.10 -13.54
N THR A 14 2.07 15.49 -12.64
CA THR A 14 1.21 16.18 -11.68
C THR A 14 1.89 16.23 -10.32
N ILE A 15 1.97 17.43 -9.74
CA ILE A 15 2.60 17.66 -8.43
C ILE A 15 1.50 17.81 -7.38
N ASN A 16 1.75 17.29 -6.18
CA ASN A 16 0.96 17.58 -4.99
C ASN A 16 1.81 18.30 -3.95
N ILE A 17 1.32 19.45 -3.51
CA ILE A 17 2.02 20.33 -2.58
C ILE A 17 1.03 20.97 -1.60
N GLY A 18 1.48 21.39 -0.43
CA GLY A 18 0.64 22.17 0.50
C GLY A 18 0.20 23.50 -0.14
N LYS A 19 -0.98 23.99 0.25
CA LYS A 19 -1.56 25.24 -0.31
C LYS A 19 -0.67 26.47 -0.11
N ASP A 20 0.07 26.48 1.00
CA ASP A 20 0.91 27.63 1.41
C ASP A 20 2.37 27.45 1.01
N ALA A 21 2.72 26.33 0.39
CA ALA A 21 4.10 26.03 0.02
C ALA A 21 4.43 26.55 -1.39
N PRO A 22 5.67 27.03 -1.61
CA PRO A 22 6.07 27.55 -2.91
C PRO A 22 6.08 26.43 -3.96
N ILE A 23 5.41 26.69 -5.10
CA ILE A 23 5.38 25.75 -6.22
C ILE A 23 6.80 25.65 -6.82
N PRO A 24 7.36 24.44 -6.98
CA PRO A 24 8.69 24.28 -7.55
C PRO A 24 8.72 24.74 -9.00
N GLU A 25 9.75 25.49 -9.38
CA GLU A 25 9.96 25.87 -10.78
C GLU A 25 10.33 24.65 -11.62
N CYS A 26 9.88 24.65 -12.88
CA CYS A 26 10.31 23.63 -13.83
C CYS A 26 11.78 23.83 -14.17
N SER A 27 12.57 22.74 -14.12
CA SER A 27 13.99 22.76 -14.48
C SER A 27 14.25 23.01 -15.98
N ILE A 28 13.21 22.92 -16.82
CA ILE A 28 13.30 23.14 -18.27
C ILE A 28 12.69 24.51 -18.61
N PRO A 29 13.44 25.43 -19.23
CA PRO A 29 12.95 26.75 -19.61
C PRO A 29 11.71 26.67 -20.52
N GLY A 30 10.66 27.41 -20.17
CA GLY A 30 9.42 27.48 -20.96
C GLY A 30 8.49 26.27 -20.83
N GLU A 31 8.82 25.28 -19.99
CA GLU A 31 7.90 24.20 -19.64
C GLU A 31 7.18 24.47 -18.32
N ARG A 32 6.01 23.84 -18.17
CA ARG A 32 5.17 23.91 -16.97
C ARG A 32 4.75 22.50 -16.58
N TRP A 33 4.49 22.31 -15.30
CA TRP A 33 3.88 21.09 -14.79
C TRP A 33 2.50 20.89 -15.41
N LYS A 34 2.07 19.63 -15.51
CA LYS A 34 0.74 19.30 -16.02
C LYS A 34 -0.36 19.96 -15.18
N GLU A 35 -0.24 19.77 -13.88
CA GLU A 35 -1.21 20.19 -12.88
C GLU A 35 -0.53 20.24 -11.51
N VAL A 36 -0.94 21.19 -10.67
CA VAL A 36 -0.55 21.29 -9.26
C VAL A 36 -1.80 21.07 -8.42
N LYS A 37 -1.77 20.05 -7.57
CA LYS A 37 -2.84 19.69 -6.64
C LYS A 37 -2.42 19.99 -5.20
N HIS A 38 -3.41 20.12 -4.33
CA HIS A 38 -3.24 20.36 -2.91
C HIS A 38 -4.15 19.43 -2.10
N ASP A 39 -3.86 18.14 -2.18
CA ASP A 39 -4.59 17.09 -1.47
C ASP A 39 -3.76 16.56 -0.29
N ASN A 40 -4.31 16.68 0.92
CA ASN A 40 -3.68 16.26 2.17
C ASN A 40 -4.01 14.80 2.52
N ASN A 41 -4.94 14.14 1.82
CA ASN A 41 -5.30 12.75 2.07
C ASN A 41 -4.32 11.77 1.42
N VAL A 42 -3.57 12.24 0.43
CA VAL A 42 -2.59 11.44 -0.31
C VAL A 42 -1.18 11.70 0.19
N THR A 43 -0.33 10.68 0.10
CA THR A 43 1.05 10.73 0.60
C THR A 43 2.10 10.86 -0.51
N TRP A 44 1.66 10.89 -1.78
CA TRP A 44 2.54 11.09 -2.93
C TRP A 44 2.80 12.58 -3.16
N LEU A 45 4.01 12.89 -3.61
CA LEU A 45 4.48 14.25 -3.92
C LEU A 45 4.30 14.59 -5.39
N ALA A 46 4.49 13.59 -6.26
CA ALA A 46 4.27 13.73 -7.69
C ALA A 46 3.85 12.38 -8.27
N PHE A 47 3.11 12.40 -9.37
CA PHE A 47 2.81 11.20 -10.14
C PHE A 47 2.72 11.49 -11.63
N TRP A 48 2.88 10.44 -12.42
CA TRP A 48 2.69 10.46 -13.88
C TRP A 48 2.21 9.10 -14.38
N ASN A 49 1.68 9.09 -15.61
CA ASN A 49 1.25 7.86 -16.28
C ASN A 49 2.45 7.19 -16.95
N ASP A 50 2.54 5.86 -16.87
CA ASP A 50 3.60 5.15 -17.60
C ASP A 50 3.34 5.18 -19.13
N PRO A 51 4.30 5.62 -19.97
CA PRO A 51 4.15 5.62 -21.43
C PRO A 51 3.92 4.23 -22.04
N ILE A 52 4.36 3.18 -21.35
CA ILE A 52 4.17 1.80 -21.80
C ILE A 52 2.76 1.32 -21.46
N ASN A 53 2.33 1.56 -20.21
CA ASN A 53 1.05 1.14 -19.67
C ASN A 53 0.26 2.34 -19.14
N PRO A 54 -0.60 2.98 -19.96
CA PRO A 54 -1.32 4.20 -19.57
C PRO A 54 -2.26 4.04 -18.37
N LYS A 55 -2.64 2.79 -18.05
CA LYS A 55 -3.48 2.45 -16.88
C LYS A 55 -2.69 2.43 -15.57
N GLU A 56 -1.36 2.40 -15.64
CA GLU A 56 -0.48 2.32 -14.48
C GLU A 56 0.08 3.70 -14.15
N PHE A 57 -0.05 4.09 -12.88
CA PHE A 57 0.47 5.34 -12.36
C PHE A 57 1.76 5.08 -11.59
N LYS A 58 2.75 5.92 -11.81
CA LYS A 58 4.00 5.93 -11.04
C LYS A 58 3.96 7.11 -10.08
N TYR A 59 4.32 6.86 -8.83
CA TYR A 59 4.25 7.83 -7.74
C TYR A 59 5.62 8.07 -7.14
N VAL A 60 5.86 9.30 -6.70
CA VAL A 60 7.01 9.70 -5.88
C VAL A 60 6.52 9.84 -4.45
N PHE A 61 7.15 9.10 -3.54
CA PHE A 61 6.85 9.15 -2.11
C PHE A 61 8.04 9.73 -1.35
N LEU A 62 7.77 10.12 -0.11
CA LEU A 62 8.81 10.43 0.87
C LEU A 62 9.70 9.21 1.12
N ALA A 63 10.94 9.48 1.53
CA ALA A 63 11.89 8.45 1.92
C ALA A 63 11.36 7.58 3.08
N ALA A 64 11.83 6.34 3.17
CA ALA A 64 11.45 5.41 4.23
C ALA A 64 11.83 5.92 5.64
N SER A 65 12.88 6.73 5.75
CA SER A 65 13.31 7.38 7.00
C SER A 65 12.40 8.52 7.46
N SER A 66 11.41 8.92 6.65
CA SER A 66 10.48 9.98 7.04
C SER A 66 9.54 9.52 8.17
N SER A 67 9.16 10.47 9.02
CA SER A 67 8.26 10.22 10.15
C SER A 67 6.92 9.62 9.71
N LEU A 68 6.35 10.10 8.60
CA LEU A 68 5.07 9.62 8.06
C LEU A 68 5.13 8.14 7.67
N LYS A 69 6.21 7.72 6.99
CA LYS A 69 6.42 6.32 6.62
C LYS A 69 6.69 5.46 7.85
N GLY A 70 7.51 5.95 8.78
CA GLY A 70 7.77 5.27 10.05
C GLY A 70 6.51 5.03 10.89
N GLN A 71 5.60 6.01 10.95
CA GLN A 71 4.31 5.85 11.64
C GLN A 71 3.43 4.79 10.95
N SER A 72 3.33 4.85 9.63
CA SER A 72 2.58 3.86 8.84
C SER A 72 3.14 2.43 9.04
N ASP A 73 4.47 2.29 9.07
CA ASP A 73 5.13 1.00 9.30
C ASP A 73 4.92 0.52 10.73
N LYS A 74 5.00 1.40 11.73
CA LYS A 74 4.69 1.06 13.12
C LYS A 74 3.26 0.54 13.25
N GLU A 75 2.28 1.24 12.68
CA GLU A 75 0.88 0.81 12.69
C GLU A 75 0.67 -0.55 12.01
N LYS A 76 1.38 -0.81 10.92
CA LYS A 76 1.37 -2.11 10.24
C LYS A 76 1.83 -3.22 11.20
N TYR A 77 2.92 -3.02 11.93
CA TYR A 77 3.43 -4.02 12.88
C TYR A 77 2.55 -4.15 14.13
N GLU A 78 1.99 -3.08 14.66
CA GLU A 78 1.04 -3.14 15.78
C GLU A 78 -0.23 -3.90 15.40
N LYS A 79 -0.76 -3.68 14.18
CA LYS A 79 -1.89 -4.47 13.66
C LYS A 79 -1.55 -5.96 13.57
N ALA A 80 -0.34 -6.31 13.13
CA ALA A 80 0.11 -7.70 13.10
C ALA A 80 0.25 -8.32 14.51
N ARG A 81 0.72 -7.55 15.49
CA ARG A 81 0.79 -7.99 16.91
C ARG A 81 -0.58 -8.25 17.51
N LEU A 82 -1.53 -7.33 17.28
CA LEU A 82 -2.92 -7.50 17.70
C LEU A 82 -3.58 -8.71 17.05
N LEU A 83 -3.32 -8.93 15.76
CA LEU A 83 -3.77 -10.13 15.05
C LEU A 83 -3.26 -11.39 15.75
N LYS A 84 -1.96 -11.47 16.05
CA LYS A 84 -1.36 -12.63 16.74
C LYS A 84 -2.05 -12.92 18.08
N LEU A 85 -2.29 -11.88 18.89
CA LEU A 85 -2.95 -12.02 20.19
C LEU A 85 -4.40 -12.54 20.06
N ASN A 86 -5.14 -12.02 19.08
CA ASN A 86 -6.51 -12.45 18.81
C ASN A 86 -6.55 -13.87 18.21
N SER A 87 -5.58 -14.23 17.36
CA SER A 87 -5.45 -15.59 16.82
C SER A 87 -5.24 -16.63 17.94
N SER A 88 -4.49 -16.32 19.00
CA SER A 88 -4.38 -17.22 20.17
C SER A 88 -5.70 -17.40 20.92
N LYS A 89 -6.51 -16.33 21.07
CA LYS A 89 -7.85 -16.41 21.69
C LYS A 89 -8.82 -17.23 20.84
N SER A 90 -8.83 -17.00 19.53
CA SER A 90 -9.64 -17.79 18.60
C SER A 90 -9.19 -19.25 18.59
N LYS A 91 -7.88 -19.56 18.57
CA LYS A 91 -7.39 -20.95 18.68
C LYS A 91 -7.90 -21.64 19.96
N HIS A 92 -7.85 -20.97 21.12
CA HIS A 92 -8.41 -21.54 22.35
C HIS A 92 -9.93 -21.75 22.28
N LEU A 93 -10.68 -20.85 21.65
CA LEU A 93 -12.11 -21.00 21.44
C LEU A 93 -12.43 -22.18 20.51
N TRP A 94 -11.74 -22.29 19.37
CA TRP A 94 -11.87 -23.40 18.43
C TRP A 94 -11.49 -24.76 19.05
N PHE A 95 -10.47 -24.80 19.92
CA PHE A 95 -10.07 -26.02 20.62
C PHE A 95 -11.01 -26.39 21.77
N SER A 96 -11.67 -25.42 22.40
CA SER A 96 -12.64 -25.67 23.47
C SER A 96 -14.03 -26.07 22.95
N ASP A 97 -14.38 -25.67 21.73
CA ASP A 97 -15.69 -25.95 21.11
C ASP A 97 -15.73 -27.26 20.30
N SER A 98 -14.68 -28.10 20.35
CA SER A 98 -14.68 -29.44 19.73
C SER A 98 -14.78 -30.57 20.77
N PRO A 99 -16.00 -30.84 21.24
CA PRO A 99 -16.49 -32.21 21.31
C PRO A 99 -17.91 -32.28 20.70
N HIS A 100 -18.02 -32.83 19.49
CA HIS A 100 -19.27 -33.02 18.72
C HIS A 100 -19.95 -31.75 18.14
N SER A 101 -19.69 -31.45 16.88
CA SER A 101 -20.72 -31.42 15.80
C SER A 101 -20.14 -30.82 14.52
N LEU A 102 -20.21 -31.60 13.44
CA LEU A 102 -19.90 -31.16 12.08
C LEU A 102 -21.03 -30.26 11.56
N VAL A 103 -20.82 -28.95 11.48
CA VAL A 103 -21.59 -28.06 10.61
C VAL A 103 -20.60 -27.20 9.83
N ILE A 104 -20.38 -27.57 8.57
CA ILE A 104 -19.50 -26.86 7.64
C ILE A 104 -20.31 -25.71 7.02
N CYS A 105 -20.04 -24.47 7.43
CA CYS A 105 -20.49 -23.28 6.70
C CYS A 105 -19.58 -23.05 5.49
N GLU A 106 -20.04 -23.44 4.31
CA GLU A 106 -19.37 -23.17 3.04
C GLU A 106 -19.38 -21.67 2.67
N GLY A 107 -18.27 -21.19 2.10
CA GLY A 107 -18.28 -20.02 1.21
C GLY A 107 -17.25 -18.91 1.48
N ARG A 108 -16.72 -18.77 2.70
CA ARG A 108 -15.75 -17.69 3.01
C ARG A 108 -14.49 -18.14 3.77
N PHE A 109 -14.29 -19.45 3.87
CA PHE A 109 -13.24 -20.07 4.68
C PHE A 109 -11.96 -20.46 3.92
N SER A 110 -11.95 -20.47 2.58
CA SER A 110 -10.86 -21.11 1.81
C SER A 110 -9.52 -20.35 1.83
N THR A 111 -9.50 -19.04 1.61
CA THR A 111 -8.23 -18.31 1.38
C THR A 111 -7.48 -17.97 2.67
N ASN A 112 -8.20 -17.60 3.74
CA ASN A 112 -7.59 -17.31 5.03
C ASN A 112 -7.11 -18.55 5.78
N TRP A 113 -7.71 -19.72 5.51
CA TRP A 113 -7.32 -20.98 6.15
C TRP A 113 -6.04 -21.56 5.54
N LEU A 114 -5.91 -21.56 4.21
CA LEU A 114 -4.68 -21.94 3.51
C LEU A 114 -3.47 -21.07 3.91
N GLN A 115 -3.67 -19.75 4.03
CA GLN A 115 -2.62 -18.81 4.45
C GLN A 115 -2.14 -19.08 5.88
N HIS A 116 -3.06 -19.36 6.82
CA HIS A 116 -2.71 -19.61 8.23
C HIS A 116 -2.14 -21.02 8.47
N SER A 117 -2.64 -22.06 7.79
CA SER A 117 -2.12 -23.43 7.92
C SER A 117 -0.69 -23.56 7.42
N LEU A 118 -0.33 -22.87 6.32
CA LEU A 118 1.04 -22.89 5.80
C LEU A 118 2.04 -22.16 6.73
N TYR A 119 1.60 -21.15 7.48
CA TYR A 119 2.45 -20.44 8.45
C TYR A 119 2.77 -21.27 9.69
N ALA A 120 1.86 -22.17 10.10
CA ALA A 120 2.09 -23.06 11.24
C ALA A 120 3.10 -24.18 10.92
N PHE A 121 3.16 -24.62 9.66
CA PHE A 121 4.07 -25.69 9.22
C PHE A 121 5.52 -25.20 8.96
N ALA A 122 5.74 -23.88 8.89
CA ALA A 122 7.05 -23.28 8.61
C ALA A 122 7.82 -22.83 9.87
N CYS A 123 7.25 -23.03 11.07
CA CYS A 123 7.85 -22.65 12.35
C CYS A 123 8.23 -23.83 13.26
N ASP A 124 8.17 -25.06 12.75
CA ASP A 124 8.76 -26.25 13.37
C ASP A 124 10.09 -26.62 12.66
#